data_AF-A0A9E0HP65-F1
#
_entry.id   AF-A0A9E0HP65-F1
#
_cell.length_a   1.000
_cell.length_b   1.000
_cell.length_c   1.000
_cell.angle_alpha   90.00
_cell.angle_beta   90.00
_cell.angle_gamma   90.00
#
_symmetry.space_group_name_H-M   'P 1'
#
loop_
_entity.id
_entity.type
_entity.pdbx_description
1 polymer ?
#
loop_
_entity_poly.entity_id
_entity_poly.type
_entity_poly.pdbx_seq_one_letter_code
_entity_poly.pdbx_strand_id
1 'polypeptide(L)'
;MTTDKNLEIAKLQREIGDHIGIGVDSLMFNYVDEPGMGAKLFLITLNPRHNQSFLFHSTTGRDKLEALQAMRAYVTTYKDRTSSYTVQWSAKGEHELNTSYFRAKNILDALDKLFYDRDPNSITVFSVILNPIT
;
A
#
# COMPACT_ATOMS: atom_id res chain seq x y z
N MET A 1 -2.18 -26.81 15.71
CA MET A 1 -3.19 -25.75 15.51
C MET A 1 -2.58 -24.36 15.32
N THR A 2 -1.62 -23.90 16.14
CA THR A 2 -0.93 -22.60 15.94
C THR A 2 0.08 -22.63 14.78
N THR A 3 0.74 -23.78 14.57
CA THR A 3 1.71 -23.98 13.48
C THR A 3 1.07 -23.88 12.09
N ASP A 4 -0.13 -24.43 11.93
CA ASP A 4 -0.88 -24.42 10.66
C ASP A 4 -1.27 -23.00 10.23
N LYS A 5 -1.72 -22.18 11.20
CA LYS A 5 -2.09 -20.77 10.95
C LYS A 5 -0.89 -19.93 10.52
N ASN A 6 0.27 -20.12 11.15
CA ASN A 6 1.48 -19.39 10.80
C ASN A 6 1.98 -19.79 9.39
N LEU A 7 1.86 -21.06 9.02
CA LEU A 7 2.19 -21.54 7.67
C LEU A 7 1.24 -20.93 6.62
N GLU A 8 -0.06 -20.85 6.92
CA GLU A 8 -1.05 -20.24 6.05
C GLU A 8 -0.80 -18.74 5.83
N ILE A 9 -0.50 -17.99 6.90
CA ILE A 9 -0.15 -16.57 6.81
C ILE A 9 1.07 -16.37 5.91
N ALA A 10 2.14 -17.15 6.13
CA ALA A 10 3.35 -17.06 5.32
C ALA A 10 3.10 -17.37 3.83
N LYS A 11 2.21 -18.35 3.56
CA LYS A 11 1.79 -18.67 2.19
C LYS A 11 1.03 -17.50 1.54
N LEU A 12 0.07 -16.91 2.25
CA LEU A 12 -0.72 -15.78 1.75
C LEU A 12 0.15 -14.54 1.50
N GLN A 13 1.08 -14.23 2.40
CA GLN A 13 2.01 -13.10 2.22
C GLN A 13 2.89 -13.27 0.98
N ARG A 14 3.37 -14.49 0.71
CA ARG A 14 4.13 -14.79 -0.50
C ARG A 14 3.29 -14.60 -1.76
N GLU A 15 2.10 -15.19 -1.79
CA GLU A 15 1.19 -15.05 -2.94
C GLU A 15 0.84 -13.58 -3.21
N ILE A 16 0.68 -12.77 -2.17
CA ILE A 16 0.45 -11.33 -2.29
C ILE A 16 1.65 -10.63 -2.94
N GLY A 17 2.87 -10.94 -2.49
CA GLY A 17 4.10 -10.40 -3.09
C GLY A 17 4.23 -10.73 -4.58
N ASP A 18 3.97 -11.99 -4.93
CA ASP A 18 4.03 -12.48 -6.31
C ASP A 18 3.06 -11.73 -7.24
N HIS A 19 1.84 -11.43 -6.78
CA HIS A 19 0.84 -10.68 -7.58
C HIS A 19 1.21 -9.21 -7.78
N ILE A 20 1.79 -8.58 -6.75
CA ILE A 20 2.22 -7.19 -6.81
C ILE A 20 3.44 -7.04 -7.73
N GLY A 21 4.26 -8.09 -7.84
CA GLY A 21 5.49 -8.08 -8.64
C GLY A 21 6.64 -7.33 -7.97
N ILE A 22 6.55 -7.13 -6.66
CA ILE A 22 7.58 -6.54 -5.80
C ILE A 22 8.06 -7.65 -4.87
N GLY A 23 9.38 -7.78 -4.70
CA GLY A 23 9.96 -8.78 -3.80
C GLY A 23 9.40 -8.66 -2.38
N VAL A 24 9.20 -9.79 -1.71
CA VAL A 24 8.58 -9.86 -0.36
C VAL A 24 9.29 -8.96 0.65
N ASP A 25 10.61 -8.79 0.51
CA ASP A 25 11.45 -7.95 1.37
C ASP A 25 11.18 -6.44 1.24
N SER A 26 10.47 -6.04 0.18
CA SER A 26 10.03 -4.65 -0.03
C SER A 26 8.56 -4.44 0.34
N LEU A 27 7.93 -5.42 1.00
CA LEU A 27 6.57 -5.35 1.50
C LEU A 27 6.54 -5.49 3.02
N MET A 28 5.83 -4.57 3.67
CA MET A 28 5.57 -4.61 5.11
C MET A 28 4.08 -4.80 5.36
N PHE A 29 3.76 -5.80 6.17
CA PHE A 29 2.39 -6.12 6.60
C PHE A 29 2.21 -5.59 8.03
N ASN A 30 1.55 -4.45 8.18
CA ASN A 30 1.28 -3.85 9.48
C ASN A 30 -0.17 -4.13 9.91
N TYR A 31 -0.34 -4.80 11.04
CA TYR A 31 -1.65 -5.15 11.58
C TYR A 31 -1.99 -4.27 12.77
N VAL A 32 -3.16 -3.63 12.73
CA VAL A 32 -3.72 -2.84 13.82
C VAL A 32 -5.02 -3.51 14.26
N ASP A 33 -5.11 -3.89 15.52
CA ASP A 33 -6.34 -4.41 16.10
C ASP A 33 -7.21 -3.22 16.53
N GLU A 34 -8.39 -3.07 15.92
CA GLU A 34 -9.36 -2.01 16.23
C GLU A 34 -10.46 -2.60 17.12
N PRO A 35 -10.55 -2.20 18.41
CA PRO A 35 -11.54 -2.73 19.34
C PRO A 35 -12.97 -2.61 18.80
N GLY A 36 -13.66 -3.74 18.64
CA GLY A 36 -15.03 -3.79 18.12
C GLY A 36 -15.16 -3.75 16.59
N MET A 37 -14.07 -3.51 15.84
CA MET A 37 -14.08 -3.51 14.36
C MET A 37 -13.24 -4.63 13.74
N GLY A 38 -12.40 -5.30 14.53
CA GLY A 38 -11.59 -6.45 14.10
C GLY A 38 -10.13 -6.07 13.88
N ALA A 39 -9.46 -6.71 12.93
CA ALA A 39 -8.08 -6.43 12.56
C ALA A 39 -8.02 -5.70 11.22
N LYS A 40 -7.20 -4.65 11.16
CA LYS A 40 -6.91 -3.88 9.96
C LYS A 40 -5.48 -4.16 9.52
N LEU A 41 -5.31 -4.50 8.25
CA LEU A 41 -4.02 -4.70 7.61
C LEU A 41 -3.70 -3.50 6.74
N PHE A 42 -2.57 -2.85 6.99
CA PHE A 42 -1.93 -1.91 6.09
C PHE A 42 -0.81 -2.64 5.36
N LEU A 43 -0.91 -2.74 4.04
CA LEU A 43 0.17 -3.23 3.19
C LEU A 43 0.98 -2.03 2.71
N ILE A 44 2.25 -2.01 3.05
CA ILE A 44 3.16 -0.89 2.79
C ILE A 44 4.25 -1.37 1.84
N THR A 45 4.51 -0.61 0.78
CA THR A 45 5.65 -0.84 -0.12
C THR A 45 6.81 0.04 0.30
N LEU A 46 8.00 -0.55 0.37
CA LEU A 46 9.24 0.12 0.70
C LEU A 46 10.05 0.32 -0.58
N ASN A 47 10.49 1.55 -0.82
CA ASN A 47 11.48 1.85 -1.84
C ASN A 47 12.86 2.01 -1.18
N PRO A 48 13.73 0.98 -1.22
CA PRO A 48 15.02 1.00 -0.53
C PRO A 48 15.99 2.05 -1.08
N ARG A 49 15.80 2.51 -2.33
CA ARG A 49 16.68 3.53 -2.94
C ARG A 49 16.49 4.90 -2.34
N HIS A 50 15.27 5.24 -1.97
CA HIS A 50 14.91 6.57 -1.46
C HIS A 50 14.51 6.55 0.02
N ASN A 51 14.61 5.39 0.67
CA ASN A 51 14.15 5.17 2.05
C ASN A 51 12.71 5.68 2.30
N GLN A 52 11.85 5.50 1.30
CA GLN A 52 10.46 5.95 1.31
C GLN A 52 9.51 4.77 1.39
N SER A 53 8.56 4.85 2.31
CA SER A 53 7.44 3.93 2.43
C SER A 53 6.16 4.58 1.89
N PHE A 54 5.31 3.78 1.24
CA PHE A 54 4.00 4.22 0.78
C PHE A 54 2.95 3.17 1.08
N LEU A 55 1.73 3.61 1.37
CA LEU A 55 0.61 2.69 1.48
C LEU A 55 0.29 2.11 0.11
N PHE A 56 0.30 0.79 0.01
CA PHE A 56 -0.21 0.10 -1.16
C PHE A 56 -1.74 0.03 -1.12
N HIS A 57 -2.27 -0.53 -0.02
CA HIS A 57 -3.69 -0.63 0.26
C HIS A 57 -3.93 -0.99 1.74
N SER A 58 -5.15 -0.79 2.22
CA SER A 58 -5.57 -1.30 3.54
C SER A 58 -6.83 -2.15 3.43
N THR A 59 -6.91 -3.21 4.23
CA THR A 59 -8.06 -4.10 4.32
C THR A 59 -8.43 -4.34 5.78
N THR A 60 -9.68 -4.68 6.03
CA THR A 60 -10.20 -5.03 7.35
C THR A 60 -10.75 -6.45 7.33
N GLY A 61 -10.74 -7.10 8.49
CA GLY A 61 -11.33 -8.41 8.73
C GLY A 61 -11.59 -8.59 10.22
N ARG A 62 -12.32 -9.63 10.61
CA ARG A 62 -12.58 -9.96 12.03
C ARG A 62 -11.31 -10.37 12.76
N ASP A 63 -10.34 -10.94 12.04
CA ASP A 63 -9.01 -11.26 12.52
C ASP A 63 -7.93 -11.00 11.46
N LYS A 64 -6.67 -11.19 11.85
CA LYS A 64 -5.51 -10.96 10.98
C LYS A 64 -5.52 -11.83 9.71
N LEU A 65 -6.06 -13.04 9.79
CA LEU A 65 -6.11 -13.97 8.67
C LEU A 65 -7.15 -13.50 7.65
N GLU A 66 -8.33 -13.10 8.10
CA GLU A 66 -9.39 -12.58 7.23
C GLU A 66 -8.98 -11.27 6.56
N ALA A 67 -8.33 -10.35 7.29
CA ALA A 67 -7.79 -9.12 6.71
C ALA A 67 -6.75 -9.41 5.61
N LEU A 68 -5.91 -10.44 5.80
CA LEU A 68 -4.92 -10.88 4.83
C LEU A 68 -5.56 -11.57 3.61
N GLN A 69 -6.59 -12.39 3.81
CA GLN A 69 -7.36 -13.00 2.72
C GLN A 69 -8.05 -11.93 1.87
N ALA A 70 -8.61 -10.88 2.50
CA ALA A 70 -9.16 -9.74 1.80
C ALA A 70 -8.09 -9.01 0.95
N MET A 71 -6.88 -8.85 1.48
CA MET A 71 -5.75 -8.27 0.74
C MET A 71 -5.36 -9.12 -0.47
N ARG A 72 -5.32 -10.45 -0.32
CA ARG A 72 -5.07 -11.38 -1.42
C ARG A 72 -6.12 -11.25 -2.54
N ALA A 73 -7.39 -11.19 -2.17
CA ALA A 73 -8.48 -11.00 -3.13
C ALA A 73 -8.35 -9.65 -3.87
N TYR A 74 -7.94 -8.60 -3.16
CA TYR A 74 -7.68 -7.29 -3.75
C TYR A 74 -6.54 -7.35 -4.78
N VAL A 75 -5.35 -7.87 -4.42
CA VAL A 75 -4.18 -7.89 -5.33
C VAL A 75 -4.36 -8.77 -6.55
N THR A 76 -5.35 -9.66 -6.57
CA THR A 76 -5.67 -10.47 -7.75
C THR A 76 -6.37 -9.65 -8.83
N THR A 77 -7.12 -8.60 -8.45
CA THR A 77 -7.99 -7.84 -9.38
C THR A 77 -7.70 -6.34 -9.41
N TYR A 78 -6.77 -5.84 -8.58
CA TYR A 78 -6.54 -4.41 -8.43
C TYR A 78 -6.11 -3.71 -9.71
N LYS A 79 -5.38 -4.38 -10.60
CA LYS A 79 -4.91 -3.80 -11.88
C LYS A 79 -6.07 -3.41 -12.79
N ASP A 80 -7.19 -4.14 -12.73
CA ASP A 80 -8.38 -3.87 -13.55
C ASP A 80 -9.28 -2.78 -12.94
N ARG A 81 -9.09 -2.49 -11.65
CA ARG A 81 -9.97 -1.61 -10.84
C ARG A 81 -9.31 -0.29 -10.46
N THR A 82 -8.05 -0.07 -10.84
CA THR A 82 -7.27 1.10 -10.46
C THR A 82 -6.53 1.65 -11.67
N SER A 83 -6.44 2.97 -11.72
CA SER A 83 -5.64 3.66 -12.71
C SER A 83 -4.26 3.97 -12.17
N SER A 84 -3.29 4.14 -13.06
CA SER A 84 -1.96 4.58 -12.67
C SER A 84 -1.90 6.11 -12.60
N TYR A 85 -1.29 6.63 -11.54
CA TYR A 85 -1.05 8.04 -11.30
C TYR A 85 0.44 8.29 -11.13
N THR A 86 0.93 9.37 -11.72
CA THR A 86 2.25 9.95 -11.46
C THR A 86 2.07 11.17 -10.58
N VAL A 87 2.73 11.20 -9.42
CA VAL A 87 2.64 12.30 -8.46
C VAL A 87 4.01 12.92 -8.27
N GLN A 88 4.12 14.23 -8.49
CA GLN A 88 5.33 14.99 -8.22
C GLN A 88 5.16 15.80 -6.94
N TRP A 89 6.11 15.67 -6.03
CA TRP A 89 6.03 16.25 -4.69
C TRP A 89 7.42 16.57 -4.12
N SER A 90 7.49 17.39 -3.08
CA SER A 90 8.71 17.57 -2.27
C SER A 90 8.37 17.58 -0.80
N ALA A 91 9.32 17.14 0.04
CA ALA A 91 9.19 17.37 1.47
C ALA A 91 9.42 18.87 1.78
N LYS A 92 8.74 19.37 2.80
CA LYS A 92 8.82 20.77 3.21
C LYS A 92 10.23 21.07 3.72
N GLY A 93 10.86 22.09 3.13
CA GLY A 93 12.24 22.48 3.44
C GLY A 93 13.28 21.76 2.59
N GLU A 94 12.87 20.80 1.74
CA GLU A 94 13.75 20.20 0.74
C GLU A 94 13.55 20.86 -0.63
N HIS A 95 14.64 20.91 -1.41
CA HIS A 95 14.64 21.43 -2.78
C HIS A 95 14.53 20.31 -3.83
N GLU A 96 14.44 19.05 -3.40
CA GLU A 96 14.39 17.90 -4.29
C GLU A 96 12.94 17.60 -4.72
N LEU A 97 12.73 17.54 -6.04
CA LEU A 97 11.46 17.10 -6.61
C LEU A 97 11.45 15.57 -6.71
N ASN A 98 10.56 14.96 -5.92
CA ASN A 98 10.31 13.52 -5.94
C ASN A 98 9.22 13.19 -6.95
N THR A 99 9.34 12.05 -7.62
CA THR A 99 8.31 11.50 -8.52
C THR A 99 7.93 10.10 -8.07
N SER A 100 6.67 9.94 -7.64
CA SER A 100 6.12 8.66 -7.17
C SER A 100 5.01 8.17 -8.10
N TYR A 101 4.93 6.84 -8.25
CA TYR A 101 3.91 6.20 -9.07
C TYR A 101 2.96 5.40 -8.18
N PHE A 102 1.66 5.65 -8.32
CA PHE A 102 0.62 4.99 -7.54
C PHE A 102 -0.39 4.32 -8.46
N ARG A 103 -0.93 3.17 -8.04
CA ARG A 103 -2.20 2.67 -8.57
C ARG A 103 -3.31 3.03 -7.58
N ALA A 104 -4.34 3.71 -8.03
CA ALA A 104 -5.42 4.20 -7.18
C ALA A 104 -6.76 4.25 -7.92
N LYS A 105 -7.87 4.28 -7.18
CA LYS A 105 -9.22 4.39 -7.76
C LYS A 105 -9.51 5.79 -8.30
N ASN A 106 -8.91 6.80 -7.69
CA ASN A 106 -9.05 8.21 -8.05
C ASN A 106 -7.87 9.01 -7.47
N ILE A 107 -7.85 10.32 -7.73
CA ILE A 107 -6.80 11.24 -7.26
C ILE A 107 -6.71 11.28 -5.73
N LEU A 108 -7.85 11.26 -5.03
CA LEU A 108 -7.86 11.31 -3.55
C LEU A 108 -7.21 10.07 -2.96
N ASP A 109 -7.52 8.87 -3.46
CA ASP A 109 -6.88 7.62 -3.06
C ASP A 109 -5.38 7.60 -3.39
N ALA A 110 -4.95 8.24 -4.47
CA ALA A 110 -3.52 8.39 -4.76
C ALA A 110 -2.81 9.30 -3.74
N LEU A 111 -3.46 10.39 -3.31
CA LEU A 111 -2.95 11.30 -2.30
C LEU A 111 -2.94 10.65 -0.90
N ASP A 112 -4.00 9.93 -0.52
CA ASP A 112 -4.05 9.20 0.76
C ASP A 112 -2.87 8.24 0.90
N LYS A 113 -2.46 7.60 -0.20
CA LYS A 113 -1.27 6.73 -0.24
C LYS A 113 0.04 7.48 -0.09
N LEU A 114 0.14 8.67 -0.68
CA LEU A 114 1.31 9.54 -0.55
C LEU A 114 1.48 10.03 0.90
N PHE A 115 0.39 10.47 1.52
CA PHE A 115 0.38 11.05 2.85
C PHE A 115 0.35 10.01 3.98
N TYR A 116 0.33 8.71 3.66
CA TYR A 116 0.33 7.67 4.67
C TYR A 116 1.53 7.81 5.62
N ASP A 117 1.23 7.86 6.92
CA ASP A 117 2.20 8.02 8.01
C ASP A 117 3.02 9.32 7.93
N ARG A 118 2.45 10.37 7.30
CA ARG A 118 3.07 11.69 7.16
C ARG A 118 2.10 12.80 7.55
N ASP A 119 2.62 13.90 8.07
CA ASP A 119 1.83 15.13 8.28
C ASP A 119 1.45 15.71 6.90
N PRO A 120 0.16 15.98 6.61
CA PRO A 120 -0.26 16.63 5.36
C PRO A 120 0.46 17.96 5.08
N ASN A 121 0.91 18.66 6.12
CA ASN A 121 1.66 19.92 6.00
C ASN A 121 3.17 19.73 5.75
N SER A 122 3.66 18.49 5.77
CA SER A 122 5.07 18.16 5.55
C SER A 122 5.42 17.93 4.08
N ILE A 123 4.45 17.79 3.19
CA ILE A 123 4.66 17.55 1.75
C ILE A 123 3.96 18.65 0.93
N THR A 124 4.66 19.14 -0.08
CA THR A 124 4.06 19.96 -1.15
C THR A 124 3.85 19.10 -2.38
N VAL A 125 2.62 19.00 -2.86
CA VAL A 125 2.29 18.30 -4.12
C VAL A 125 2.23 19.31 -5.26
N PHE A 126 3.02 19.09 -6.30
CA PHE A 126 3.10 19.96 -7.48
C PHE A 126 2.19 19.51 -8.62
N SER A 127 2.09 18.19 -8.83
CA SER A 127 1.28 17.63 -9.90
C SER A 127 0.76 16.23 -9.56
N VAL A 128 -0.44 15.93 -10.05
CA VAL A 128 -1.00 14.58 -10.05
C VAL A 128 -1.53 14.32 -11.46
N ILE A 129 -0.91 13.36 -12.15
CA ILE A 129 -1.20 13.05 -13.54
C ILE A 129 -1.80 11.64 -13.59
N LEU A 130 -2.99 11.50 -14.18
CA LEU A 130 -3.55 10.20 -14.55
C LEU A 130 -2.82 9.69 -15.80
N ASN A 131 -2.15 8.56 -15.67
CA ASN A 131 -1.44 7.94 -16.79
C ASN A 131 -2.45 7.26 -17.73
N PRO A 132 -2.31 7.44 -19.06
CA PRO A 132 -3.20 6.82 -20.03
C PRO A 132 -3.12 5.29 -19.95
N ILE A 133 -4.28 4.64 -20.10
CA ILE A 133 -4.38 3.18 -20.15
C ILE A 133 -3.85 2.76 -21.52
N THR A 134 -2.86 1.87 -21.55
CA THR A 134 -2.34 1.24 -22.78
C THR A 134 -3.02 -0.10 -23.00
#